data_AF-A0A7L4ZK63-F1
#
_entry.id   AF-A0A7L4ZK63-F1
#
_cell.length_a   1.000
_cell.length_b   1.000
_cell.length_c   1.000
_cell.angle_alpha   90.00
_cell.angle_beta   90.00
_cell.angle_gamma   90.00
#
_symmetry.space_group_name_H-M   'P 1'
#
loop_
_entity.id
_entity.type
_entity.pdbx_description
1 polymer ?
#
loop_
_entity_poly.entity_id
_entity_poly.type
_entity_poly.pdbx_seq_one_letter_code
_entity_poly.pdbx_strand_id
1 'polypeptide(L)'
;MNKEINTCNTCGSEFYTKTSKMKNICPECAHQIYNRHRCFHKFEDGRCIKCYWNGKTSAYALKLKKQNRKKIKNAKLNVVLGIIVIAIGIIFMLIGKLYWGIFGVTVGSLFLIEAKRYNKQLYKRNNYIE
;
A
#
# COMPACT_ATOMS: atom_id res chain seq x y z
N MET A 1 1.98 -38.39 3.11
CA MET A 1 3.11 -37.62 3.70
C MET A 1 2.53 -36.65 4.72
N ASN A 2 2.61 -36.96 6.03
CA ASN A 2 2.06 -36.10 7.08
C ASN A 2 2.77 -34.74 7.07
N LYS A 3 2.06 -33.71 6.60
CA LYS A 3 2.53 -32.32 6.70
C LYS A 3 2.15 -31.84 8.09
N GLU A 4 3.13 -31.70 8.97
CA GLU A 4 2.90 -31.09 10.28
C GLU A 4 2.45 -29.64 10.10
N ILE A 5 1.29 -29.33 10.68
CA ILE A 5 0.70 -27.99 10.69
C ILE A 5 1.05 -27.35 12.02
N ASN A 6 1.50 -26.11 11.98
CA ASN A 6 1.77 -25.30 13.16
C ASN A 6 1.12 -23.93 13.00
N THR A 7 0.91 -23.24 14.12
CA THR A 7 0.25 -21.93 14.17
C THR A 7 1.30 -20.84 14.24
N CYS A 8 1.14 -19.79 13.43
CA CYS A 8 2.06 -18.67 13.43
C CYS A 8 1.81 -17.76 14.63
N ASN A 9 2.85 -17.46 15.41
CA ASN A 9 2.74 -16.56 16.56
C ASN A 9 2.43 -15.10 16.17
N THR A 10 2.74 -14.69 14.94
CA THR A 10 2.58 -13.31 14.48
C THR A 10 1.18 -13.02 13.92
N CYS A 11 0.59 -13.97 13.19
CA CYS A 11 -0.71 -13.78 12.53
C CYS A 11 -1.78 -14.78 12.95
N GLY A 12 -1.45 -15.79 13.77
CA GLY A 12 -2.37 -16.82 14.21
C GLY A 12 -2.86 -17.74 13.08
N SER A 13 -2.21 -17.72 11.90
CA SER A 13 -2.55 -18.61 10.80
C SER A 13 -1.89 -19.97 10.95
N GLU A 14 -2.57 -21.03 10.56
CA GLU A 14 -1.96 -22.33 10.34
C GLU A 14 -1.03 -22.29 9.11
N PHE A 15 0.09 -22.99 9.19
CA PHE A 15 1.04 -23.14 8.09
C PHE A 15 1.79 -24.48 8.19
N TYR A 16 2.33 -24.96 7.06
CA TYR A 16 3.16 -26.17 7.08
C TYR A 16 4.56 -25.88 7.65
N THR A 17 4.97 -26.60 8.69
CA THR A 17 6.27 -26.41 9.35
C THR A 17 7.44 -26.50 8.38
N LYS A 18 7.39 -27.44 7.44
CA LYS A 18 8.42 -27.66 6.41
C LYS A 18 8.62 -26.48 5.45
N THR A 19 7.63 -25.58 5.35
CA THR A 19 7.68 -24.45 4.41
C THR A 19 8.32 -23.21 5.02
N SER A 20 8.44 -23.15 6.35
CA SER A 20 9.10 -22.06 7.04
C SER A 20 10.48 -22.47 7.55
N LYS A 21 11.47 -21.62 7.32
CA LYS A 21 12.81 -21.77 7.94
C LYS A 21 12.80 -21.47 9.45
N MET A 22 11.74 -20.87 9.99
CA MET A 22 11.65 -20.46 11.39
C MET A 22 10.53 -21.21 12.13
N LYS A 23 10.86 -21.73 13.31
CA LYS A 23 9.90 -22.38 14.22
C LYS A 23 8.83 -21.34 14.60
N ASN A 24 7.55 -21.67 14.39
CA ASN A 24 6.37 -20.87 14.77
C ASN A 24 6.10 -19.55 13.99
N ILE A 25 6.76 -19.31 12.84
CA ILE A 25 6.45 -18.16 11.96
C ILE A 25 6.08 -18.67 10.57
N CYS A 26 4.97 -18.22 10.00
CA CYS A 26 4.60 -18.61 8.64
C CYS A 26 5.51 -17.93 7.59
N PRO A 27 5.65 -18.50 6.38
CA PRO A 27 6.51 -17.95 5.34
C PRO A 27 6.18 -16.49 4.98
N GLU A 28 4.90 -16.12 5.07
CA GLU A 28 4.45 -14.76 4.77
C GLU A 28 4.92 -13.73 5.81
N CYS A 29 4.75 -14.03 7.10
CA CYS A 29 5.26 -13.16 8.16
C CYS A 29 6.80 -13.13 8.17
N ALA A 30 7.45 -14.24 7.84
CA ALA A 30 8.90 -14.28 7.69
C ALA A 30 9.38 -13.39 6.52
N HIS A 31 8.64 -13.34 5.41
CA HIS A 31 8.90 -12.42 4.31
C HIS A 31 8.70 -10.95 4.75
N GLN A 32 7.59 -10.64 5.42
CA GLN A 32 7.30 -9.27 5.86
C GLN A 32 8.31 -8.71 6.87
N ILE A 33 8.82 -9.55 7.78
CA ILE A 33 9.73 -9.12 8.86
C ILE A 33 11.19 -9.19 8.41
N TYR A 34 11.60 -10.30 7.79
CA TYR A 34 13.00 -10.60 7.49
C TYR A 34 13.34 -10.51 5.99
N ASN A 35 12.41 -10.08 5.15
CA ASN A 35 12.55 -10.03 3.69
C ASN A 35 12.99 -11.37 3.07
N ARG A 36 12.65 -12.50 3.72
CA ARG A 36 12.98 -13.86 3.27
C ARG A 36 11.93 -14.40 2.30
N HIS A 37 12.24 -15.55 1.67
CA HIS A 37 11.47 -16.24 0.62
C HIS A 37 9.97 -15.93 0.60
N ARG A 38 9.52 -15.22 -0.45
CA ARG A 38 8.12 -14.95 -0.73
C ARG A 38 7.45 -16.23 -1.25
N CYS A 39 6.35 -16.66 -0.64
CA CYS A 39 5.57 -17.77 -1.17
C CYS A 39 4.64 -17.25 -2.28
N PHE A 40 4.71 -17.83 -3.47
CA PHE A 40 3.69 -17.60 -4.50
C PHE A 40 2.45 -18.40 -4.15
N HIS A 41 1.53 -17.75 -3.42
CA HIS A 41 0.34 -18.41 -2.91
C HIS A 41 -0.57 -18.84 -4.05
N LYS A 42 -0.92 -20.13 -4.07
CA LYS A 42 -1.98 -20.68 -4.90
C LYS A 42 -3.06 -21.19 -3.95
N PHE A 43 -4.20 -20.51 -3.93
CA PHE A 43 -5.30 -20.80 -3.03
C PHE A 43 -6.26 -21.82 -3.66
N GLU A 44 -6.67 -22.78 -2.85
CA GLU A 44 -7.72 -23.76 -3.13
C GLU A 44 -8.47 -23.96 -1.80
N ASP A 45 -9.80 -23.89 -1.82
CA ASP A 45 -10.66 -23.94 -0.63
C ASP A 45 -10.26 -22.96 0.50
N GLY A 46 -9.80 -21.76 0.13
CA GLY A 46 -9.44 -20.71 1.08
C GLY A 46 -8.11 -20.92 1.81
N ARG A 47 -7.31 -21.92 1.44
CA ARG A 47 -5.97 -22.15 1.97
C ARG A 47 -4.94 -22.26 0.85
N CYS A 48 -3.72 -21.80 1.12
CA CYS A 48 -2.64 -21.94 0.15
C CYS A 48 -2.19 -23.41 0.08
N ILE A 49 -2.22 -24.04 -1.09
CA ILE A 49 -1.82 -25.45 -1.29
C ILE A 49 -0.34 -25.66 -0.90
N LYS A 50 0.49 -24.62 -1.08
CA LYS A 50 1.93 -24.68 -0.85
C LYS A 50 2.31 -24.50 0.60
N CYS A 51 1.73 -23.54 1.31
CA CYS A 51 2.13 -23.19 2.68
C CYS A 51 1.04 -23.37 3.74
N TYR A 52 -0.16 -23.80 3.35
CA TYR A 52 -1.37 -23.94 4.17
C TYR A 52 -1.88 -22.67 4.84
N TRP A 53 -1.32 -21.53 4.46
CA TRP A 53 -1.73 -20.23 4.96
C TRP A 53 -3.19 -19.93 4.56
N ASN A 54 -3.99 -19.54 5.53
CA ASN A 54 -5.42 -19.22 5.39
C ASN A 54 -5.69 -17.74 5.08
N GLY A 55 -4.67 -16.98 4.67
CA GLY A 55 -4.81 -15.55 4.35
C GLY A 55 -4.92 -14.62 5.58
N LYS A 56 -4.91 -15.15 6.82
CA LYS A 56 -4.90 -14.31 8.02
C LYS A 56 -3.64 -13.47 8.04
N THR A 57 -3.82 -12.15 8.02
CA THR A 57 -2.75 -11.15 8.12
C THR A 57 -2.64 -10.69 9.57
N SER A 58 -1.43 -10.40 10.04
CA SER A 58 -1.21 -9.93 11.41
C SER A 58 -1.96 -8.63 11.70
N ALA A 59 -2.32 -8.39 12.97
CA ALA A 59 -2.91 -7.12 13.40
C ALA A 59 -2.02 -5.92 13.00
N TYR A 60 -0.71 -6.11 13.00
CA TYR A 60 0.27 -5.16 12.50
C TYR A 60 0.09 -4.87 11.00
N ALA A 61 0.01 -5.91 10.15
CA ALA A 61 -0.20 -5.75 8.71
C ALA A 61 -1.56 -5.08 8.39
N LEU A 62 -2.62 -5.42 9.13
CA LEU A 62 -3.93 -4.77 9.00
C LEU A 62 -3.87 -3.27 9.36
N LYS A 63 -3.16 -2.92 10.44
CA LYS A 63 -2.93 -1.52 10.84
C LYS A 63 -2.14 -0.77 9.76
N LEU A 64 -1.10 -1.39 9.20
CA LEU A 64 -0.32 -0.83 8.09
C LEU A 64 -1.19 -0.58 6.85
N LYS A 65 -2.01 -1.56 6.45
CA LYS A 65 -2.98 -1.43 5.35
C LYS A 65 -3.97 -0.29 5.61
N LYS A 66 -4.50 -0.17 6.83
CA LYS A 66 -5.44 0.92 7.20
C LYS A 66 -4.75 2.29 7.14
N GLN A 67 -3.52 2.41 7.62
CA GLN A 67 -2.74 3.65 7.55
C GLN A 67 -2.41 4.03 6.09
N ASN A 68 -2.00 3.07 5.27
CA ASN A 68 -1.70 3.33 3.86
C ASN A 68 -2.96 3.70 3.06
N ARG A 69 -4.10 3.05 3.31
CA ARG A 69 -5.39 3.46 2.71
C ARG A 69 -5.75 4.90 3.06
N LYS A 70 -5.56 5.33 4.31
CA LYS A 70 -5.73 6.73 4.71
C LYS A 70 -4.78 7.66 3.95
N LYS A 71 -3.49 7.32 3.86
CA LYS A 71 -2.48 8.09 3.11
C LYS A 71 -2.83 8.22 1.63
N ILE A 72 -3.32 7.15 0.99
CA ILE A 72 -3.76 7.17 -0.41
C ILE A 72 -4.98 8.08 -0.60
N LYS A 73 -5.97 8.01 0.31
CA LYS A 73 -7.13 8.91 0.27
C LYS A 73 -6.69 10.38 0.37
N ASN A 74 -5.81 10.70 1.31
CA ASN A 74 -5.27 12.07 1.47
C ASN A 74 -4.44 12.50 0.26
N ALA A 75 -3.65 11.60 -0.34
CA ALA A 75 -2.90 11.89 -1.55
C ALA A 75 -3.81 12.21 -2.75
N LYS A 76 -4.91 11.46 -2.91
CA LYS A 76 -5.94 11.77 -3.92
C LYS A 76 -6.58 13.13 -3.66
N LEU A 77 -6.88 13.45 -2.40
CA LEU A 77 -7.43 14.75 -2.01
C LEU A 77 -6.48 15.90 -2.36
N ASN A 78 -5.18 15.76 -2.10
CA ASN A 78 -4.19 16.77 -2.47
C ASN A 78 -4.12 16.98 -3.98
N VAL A 79 -4.20 15.92 -4.79
CA VAL A 79 -4.26 16.07 -6.26
C VAL A 79 -5.49 16.88 -6.67
N VAL A 80 -6.65 16.61 -6.08
CA VAL A 80 -7.88 17.38 -6.35
C VAL A 80 -7.71 18.85 -5.94
N LEU A 81 -7.14 19.13 -4.76
CA LEU A 81 -6.83 20.50 -4.34
C LEU A 81 -5.92 21.22 -5.35
N GLY A 82 -4.89 20.56 -5.86
CA GLY A 82 -3.99 21.15 -6.86
C GLY A 82 -4.71 21.54 -8.15
N ILE A 83 -5.65 20.70 -8.62
CA ILE A 83 -6.48 21.01 -9.78
C ILE A 83 -7.38 22.23 -9.51
N ILE A 84 -7.96 22.32 -8.31
CA ILE A 84 -8.80 23.46 -7.91
C ILE A 84 -7.98 24.77 -7.90
N VAL A 85 -6.74 24.74 -7.37
CA VAL A 85 -5.85 25.92 -7.36
C VAL A 85 -5.54 26.39 -8.78
N ILE A 86 -5.29 25.47 -9.72
CA ILE A 86 -5.07 25.80 -11.13
C ILE A 86 -6.33 26.42 -11.74
N ALA A 87 -7.50 25.84 -11.48
CA ALA A 87 -8.78 26.36 -11.99
C ALA A 87 -9.05 27.79 -11.49
N ILE A 88 -8.78 28.06 -10.20
CA ILE A 88 -8.87 29.40 -9.62
C ILE A 88 -7.87 30.36 -10.30
N GLY A 89 -6.64 29.92 -10.55
CA GLY A 89 -5.65 30.71 -11.30
C GLY A 89 -6.12 31.09 -12.71
N ILE A 90 -6.75 30.15 -13.43
CA ILE A 90 -7.34 30.40 -14.75
C ILE A 90 -8.48 31.43 -14.65
N ILE A 91 -9.34 31.33 -13.65
CA ILE A 91 -10.41 32.31 -13.41
C ILE A 91 -9.83 33.71 -13.17
N PHE A 92 -8.75 33.83 -12.40
CA PHE A 92 -8.08 35.12 -12.19
C PHE A 92 -7.48 35.71 -13.47
N MET A 93 -6.99 34.88 -14.41
CA MET A 93 -6.56 35.36 -15.74
C MET A 93 -7.72 35.99 -16.51
N LEU A 94 -8.92 35.36 -16.48
CA LEU A 94 -10.10 35.86 -17.19
C LEU A 94 -10.59 37.21 -16.64
N ILE A 95 -10.36 37.50 -15.36
CA ILE A 95 -10.74 38.76 -14.70
C ILE A 95 -9.66 39.86 -14.91
N GLY A 96 -8.66 39.62 -15.77
CA GLY A 96 -7.59 40.59 -16.06
C GLY A 96 -6.48 40.66 -15.00
N LYS A 97 -6.47 39.73 -14.03
CA LYS A 97 -5.41 39.63 -13.01
C LYS A 97 -4.31 38.67 -13.49
N LEU A 98 -3.62 39.06 -14.56
CA LEU A 98 -2.63 38.24 -15.26
C LEU A 98 -1.52 37.70 -14.34
N TYR A 99 -0.97 38.55 -13.47
CA TYR A 99 0.09 38.15 -12.52
C TYR A 99 -0.37 37.05 -11.54
N TRP A 100 -1.55 37.21 -10.95
CA TRP A 100 -2.13 36.22 -10.03
C TRP A 100 -2.50 34.92 -10.74
N GLY A 101 -2.95 35.02 -11.98
CA GLY A 101 -3.23 33.86 -12.80
C GLY A 101 -1.99 33.04 -13.12
N ILE A 102 -0.89 33.69 -13.55
CA ILE A 102 0.39 33.00 -13.83
C ILE A 102 0.90 32.33 -12.55
N PHE A 103 0.86 33.02 -11.40
CA PHE A 103 1.26 32.48 -10.11
C PHE A 103 0.44 31.23 -9.71
N GLY A 104 -0.89 31.29 -9.87
CA GLY A 104 -1.77 30.15 -9.55
C GLY A 104 -1.48 28.92 -10.43
N VAL A 105 -1.21 29.12 -11.72
CA VAL A 105 -0.89 28.03 -12.65
C VAL A 105 0.49 27.44 -12.37
N THR A 106 1.52 28.25 -12.12
CA THR A 106 2.88 27.75 -11.84
C THR A 106 2.93 26.98 -10.52
N VAL A 107 2.39 27.54 -9.44
CA VAL A 107 2.36 26.90 -8.11
C VAL A 107 1.49 25.64 -8.13
N GLY A 108 0.30 25.71 -8.75
CA GLY A 108 -0.59 24.56 -8.87
C GLY A 108 0.05 23.41 -9.66
N SER A 109 0.74 23.73 -10.76
CA SER A 109 1.45 22.73 -11.57
C SER A 109 2.59 22.06 -10.81
N LEU A 110 3.40 22.84 -10.10
CA LEU A 110 4.49 22.32 -9.26
C LEU A 110 3.94 21.38 -8.16
N PHE A 111 2.87 21.81 -7.49
CA PHE A 111 2.19 21.02 -6.46
C PHE A 111 1.64 19.69 -7.01
N LEU A 112 1.06 19.69 -8.22
CA LEU A 112 0.59 18.46 -8.85
C LEU A 112 1.71 17.48 -9.20
N ILE A 113 2.88 17.98 -9.63
CA ILE A 113 4.06 17.14 -9.91
C ILE A 113 4.49 16.42 -8.64
N GLU A 114 4.58 17.15 -7.53
CA GLU A 114 4.99 16.58 -6.24
C GLU A 114 3.95 15.60 -5.69
N ALA A 115 2.66 15.94 -5.78
CA ALA A 115 1.57 15.05 -5.39
C ALA A 115 1.56 13.75 -6.20
N LYS A 116 1.82 13.81 -7.52
CA LYS A 116 1.96 12.62 -8.37
C LYS A 116 3.15 11.76 -7.97
N ARG A 117 4.32 12.36 -7.69
CA ARG A 117 5.52 11.62 -7.23
C ARG A 117 5.24 10.90 -5.92
N TYR A 118 4.64 11.59 -4.94
CA TYR A 118 4.25 11.01 -3.66
C TYR A 118 3.26 9.85 -3.83
N ASN A 119 2.23 10.03 -4.66
CA ASN A 119 1.21 9.00 -4.90
C ASN A 119 1.82 7.75 -5.55
N LYS A 120 2.73 7.91 -6.53
CA LYS A 120 3.46 6.78 -7.14
C LYS A 120 4.24 5.95 -6.11
N GLN A 121 4.91 6.61 -5.16
CA GLN A 121 5.62 5.92 -4.09
C GLN A 121 4.68 5.18 -3.13
N LEU A 122 3.54 5.78 -2.79
CA LEU A 122 2.52 5.13 -1.95
C LEU A 122 1.92 3.90 -2.63
N TYR A 123 1.64 3.98 -3.93
CA TYR A 123 1.08 2.86 -4.69
C TYR A 123 2.06 1.67 -4.73
N LYS A 124 3.34 1.96 -5.00
CA LYS A 124 4.42 0.96 -4.95
C LYS A 124 4.51 0.31 -3.57
N ARG A 125 4.41 1.09 -2.48
CA ARG A 125 4.42 0.59 -1.10
C ARG A 125 3.21 -0.28 -0.78
N ASN A 126 2.01 0.09 -1.25
CA ASN A 126 0.78 -0.68 -1.01
C ASN A 126 0.80 -2.04 -1.72
N ASN A 127 1.33 -2.10 -2.95
CA ASN A 127 1.48 -3.36 -3.71
C ASN A 127 2.44 -4.38 -3.09
N TYR A 128 3.33 -3.96 -2.19
CA TYR A 128 4.16 -4.93 -1.44
C TYR A 128 3.41 -5.54 -0.24
N ILE A 129 2.26 -4.99 0.13
CA ILE A 129 1.47 -5.36 1.32
C ILE A 129 0.21 -6.15 0.92
N GLU A 130 -0.26 -6.02 -0.32
CA GLU A 130 -1.29 -6.85 -0.95
C GLU A 130 -0.71 -8.16 -1.48
#